data_AF-A0A673X4L7-F1
#
_entry.id   AF-A0A673X4L7-F1
#
_cell.length_a   1.000
_cell.length_b   1.000
_cell.length_c   1.000
_cell.angle_alpha   90.00
_cell.angle_beta   90.00
_cell.angle_gamma   90.00
#
_symmetry.space_group_name_H-M   'P 1'
#
loop_
_entity.id
_entity.type
_entity.pdbx_description
1 polymer ?
#
loop_
_entity_poly.entity_id
_entity_poly.type
_entity_poly.pdbx_seq_one_letter_code
_entity_poly.pdbx_strand_id
1 'polypeptide(L)'
;MCSCMCVCVCVCPYEHLSVLLVGGALIHCHCTLEEDSATKGSKFEGRGRKMKTRTTALEQLQRLTLEQKCDVAQRELDETKEDLEKLKESSERVLNNYKATLEEADIRLVEVKKASYEFDRDVAKVLREKRGVMMGAEKVIRYFEDRMRAKDTLVEKLRLKNAALHVQKRKLQLQLRQKEEMGEALHEVDFQQLKIENSQYLERIDERNQDLLRLKLLAGNTLQVLNSYKKKLQSMTCESKLLSSDITSRKEMLVKIEEETLQAEEERAKAETLNRKLRGQLADFRVPHVLQYITAKASHSQLEQSVRAWERKVEISEMALKTHTKTWNKLKEAAGAGPVTAR
;
A
#
# COMPACT_ATOMS: atom_id res chain seq x y z
N MET A 1 4.11 -21.98 -62.58
CA MET A 1 3.13 -21.87 -61.47
C MET A 1 3.91 -21.78 -60.17
N CYS A 2 3.69 -20.71 -59.41
CA CYS A 2 4.28 -20.45 -58.11
C CYS A 2 3.93 -21.52 -57.08
N SER A 3 4.84 -21.74 -56.11
CA SER A 3 4.64 -21.42 -54.68
C SER A 3 5.18 -22.46 -53.69
N CYS A 4 6.14 -21.99 -52.88
CA CYS A 4 6.32 -22.19 -51.42
C CYS A 4 6.38 -23.62 -50.83
N MET A 5 7.54 -24.02 -50.29
CA MET A 5 7.94 -23.92 -48.86
C MET A 5 7.14 -24.84 -47.91
N CYS A 6 7.79 -25.89 -47.41
CA CYS A 6 8.18 -25.92 -45.99
C CYS A 6 9.22 -27.03 -45.73
N VAL A 7 10.40 -26.62 -45.28
CA VAL A 7 11.46 -27.45 -44.73
C VAL A 7 11.14 -27.62 -43.24
N CYS A 8 11.06 -28.86 -42.76
CA CYS A 8 11.11 -29.16 -41.33
C CYS A 8 12.34 -30.04 -41.06
N VAL A 9 13.40 -29.39 -40.63
CA VAL A 9 14.60 -29.98 -40.04
C VAL A 9 14.29 -30.14 -38.55
N CYS A 10 14.11 -31.38 -38.09
CA CYS A 10 14.23 -31.71 -36.66
C CYS A 10 15.62 -32.30 -36.42
N VAL A 11 16.50 -31.46 -35.88
CA VAL A 11 17.75 -31.88 -35.26
C VAL A 11 17.41 -32.45 -33.88
N CYS A 12 17.58 -33.75 -33.68
CA CYS A 12 17.75 -34.35 -32.37
C CYS A 12 19.24 -34.74 -32.22
N PRO A 13 20.00 -34.13 -31.31
CA PRO A 13 21.35 -34.56 -30.98
C PRO A 13 21.30 -35.70 -29.93
N TYR A 14 22.32 -36.56 -29.97
CA TYR A 14 22.63 -37.71 -29.10
C TYR A 14 22.24 -39.11 -29.62
N GLU A 15 23.07 -39.59 -30.57
CA GLU A 15 23.45 -41.00 -30.62
C GLU A 15 24.52 -41.30 -29.57
N HIS A 16 24.36 -42.41 -28.83
CA HIS A 16 25.32 -43.52 -28.65
C HIS A 16 25.14 -44.21 -27.28
N LEU A 17 24.47 -45.37 -27.27
CA LEU A 17 24.99 -46.66 -26.76
C LEU A 17 23.90 -47.74 -26.90
N SER A 18 23.74 -48.28 -28.10
CA SER A 18 23.00 -49.51 -28.37
C SER A 18 23.89 -50.71 -28.01
N VAL A 19 23.75 -51.21 -26.78
CA VAL A 19 24.27 -52.53 -26.39
C VAL A 19 23.30 -53.57 -26.91
N LEU A 20 23.81 -54.43 -27.80
CA LEU A 20 23.19 -55.69 -28.20
C LEU A 20 22.78 -56.50 -26.97
N LEU A 21 21.52 -56.91 -26.92
CA LEU A 21 21.13 -58.16 -26.26
C LEU A 21 20.08 -58.85 -27.14
N VAL A 22 20.59 -59.85 -27.85
CA VAL A 22 19.84 -60.85 -28.61
C VAL A 22 19.32 -61.89 -27.62
N GLY A 23 18.01 -62.15 -27.67
CA GLY A 23 17.31 -63.20 -26.93
C GLY A 23 15.85 -62.77 -26.77
N GLY A 24 14.87 -63.28 -27.52
CA GLY A 24 14.66 -64.68 -27.88
C GLY A 24 13.51 -65.21 -27.03
N ALA A 25 12.27 -64.82 -27.36
CA ALA A 25 11.06 -65.52 -26.89
C ALA A 25 9.89 -65.23 -27.84
N LEU A 26 9.58 -66.23 -28.67
CA LEU A 26 8.29 -66.41 -29.33
C LEU A 26 7.24 -66.66 -28.25
N ILE A 27 6.15 -65.90 -28.20
CA ILE A 27 4.93 -66.33 -27.54
C ILE A 27 3.88 -66.56 -28.62
N HIS A 28 3.69 -67.84 -28.90
CA HIS A 28 2.64 -68.40 -29.73
C HIS A 28 1.39 -68.53 -28.85
N CYS A 29 0.34 -67.76 -29.11
CA CYS A 29 -0.91 -67.85 -28.36
C CYS A 29 -1.86 -68.81 -29.10
N HIS A 30 -1.87 -70.07 -28.67
CA HIS A 30 -2.87 -71.06 -29.05
C HIS A 30 -4.03 -70.96 -28.04
N CYS A 31 -5.21 -70.56 -28.50
CA CYS A 31 -6.45 -70.64 -27.72
C CYS A 31 -7.21 -71.90 -28.16
N THR A 32 -7.22 -72.93 -27.32
CA THR A 32 -8.10 -74.10 -27.44
C THR A 32 -9.23 -73.94 -26.42
N LEU A 33 -10.47 -73.80 -26.90
CA LEU A 33 -11.68 -73.89 -26.11
C LEU A 33 -12.17 -75.34 -26.14
N GLU A 34 -12.18 -76.01 -24.99
CA GLU A 34 -12.95 -77.23 -24.76
C GLU A 34 -14.39 -76.87 -24.39
N GLU A 35 -15.33 -77.49 -25.08
CA GLU A 35 -16.76 -77.47 -24.81
C GLU A 35 -17.11 -78.53 -23.75
N ASP A 36 -17.97 -78.18 -22.80
CA ASP A 36 -18.72 -79.17 -22.03
C ASP A 36 -20.23 -78.90 -22.14
N SER A 37 -20.96 -79.95 -22.49
CA SER A 37 -22.37 -79.94 -22.87
C SER A 37 -23.20 -80.86 -21.96
N ALA A 38 -24.36 -80.38 -21.52
CA ALA A 38 -25.61 -81.11 -21.19
C ALA A 38 -26.61 -80.07 -20.63
N THR A 39 -27.91 -80.02 -20.94
CA THR A 39 -28.88 -81.12 -20.95
C THR A 39 -30.17 -80.75 -21.73
N LYS A 40 -30.66 -81.73 -22.51
CA LYS A 40 -32.03 -82.11 -22.96
C LYS A 40 -33.25 -81.16 -22.88
N GLY A 41 -34.04 -81.14 -23.97
CA GLY A 41 -35.49 -80.86 -23.92
C GLY A 41 -36.25 -80.71 -25.26
N SER A 42 -36.80 -81.83 -25.76
CA SER A 42 -38.01 -82.07 -26.61
C SER A 42 -38.60 -81.07 -27.63
N LYS A 43 -39.03 -81.67 -28.76
CA LYS A 43 -39.71 -81.12 -29.97
C LYS A 43 -41.11 -80.55 -29.76
N PHE A 44 -41.48 -79.55 -30.57
CA PHE A 44 -42.80 -79.47 -31.27
C PHE A 44 -42.71 -78.55 -32.51
N GLU A 45 -43.30 -78.97 -33.63
CA GLU A 45 -43.42 -78.21 -34.88
C GLU A 45 -44.70 -77.35 -34.92
N GLY A 46 -44.68 -76.22 -35.63
CA GLY A 46 -45.93 -75.58 -36.11
C GLY A 46 -45.93 -74.04 -36.27
N ARG A 47 -45.64 -73.59 -37.50
CA ARG A 47 -46.11 -72.37 -38.21
C ARG A 47 -46.62 -71.14 -37.44
N GLY A 48 -45.98 -69.99 -37.72
CA GLY A 48 -46.68 -68.77 -38.16
C GLY A 48 -46.44 -67.46 -37.40
N ARG A 49 -46.04 -66.43 -38.19
CA ARG A 49 -46.18 -64.96 -37.98
C ARG A 49 -45.26 -64.21 -36.98
N LYS A 50 -44.33 -63.45 -37.58
CA LYS A 50 -43.79 -62.10 -37.23
C LYS A 50 -43.76 -61.67 -35.76
N MET A 51 -42.55 -61.59 -35.18
CA MET A 51 -42.02 -60.42 -34.42
C MET A 51 -40.51 -60.64 -34.19
N LYS A 52 -39.62 -59.99 -34.94
CA LYS A 52 -38.79 -58.83 -34.52
C LYS A 52 -38.28 -58.91 -33.06
N THR A 53 -36.95 -58.82 -32.94
CA THR A 53 -36.17 -58.35 -31.78
C THR A 53 -36.28 -59.15 -30.48
N ARG A 54 -35.60 -60.30 -30.39
CA ARG A 54 -35.24 -60.89 -29.08
C ARG A 54 -33.92 -61.65 -29.01
N THR A 55 -33.14 -61.70 -30.09
CA THR A 55 -31.83 -62.35 -30.12
C THR A 55 -30.68 -61.38 -29.81
N THR A 56 -30.78 -60.11 -30.19
CA THR A 56 -29.76 -59.08 -29.88
C THR A 56 -29.74 -58.63 -28.41
N ALA A 57 -30.83 -58.85 -27.66
CA ALA A 57 -30.93 -58.41 -26.26
C ALA A 57 -30.16 -59.33 -25.29
N LEU A 58 -29.98 -60.61 -25.63
CA LEU A 58 -29.21 -61.57 -24.82
C LEU A 58 -27.70 -61.39 -25.01
N GLU A 59 -27.24 -61.00 -26.20
CA GLU A 59 -25.83 -60.65 -26.46
C GLU A 59 -25.44 -59.27 -25.91
N GLN A 60 -26.42 -58.38 -25.69
CA GLN A 60 -26.18 -57.08 -25.05
C GLN A 60 -26.07 -57.15 -23.52
N LEU A 61 -26.47 -58.26 -22.89
CA LEU A 61 -26.47 -58.44 -21.43
C LEU A 61 -25.15 -58.95 -20.84
N GLN A 62 -24.08 -59.04 -21.64
CA GLN A 62 -22.74 -59.41 -21.16
C GLN A 62 -21.63 -58.44 -21.62
N ARG A 63 -21.98 -57.21 -21.98
CA ARG A 63 -20.99 -56.18 -22.28
C ARG A 63 -20.74 -55.36 -21.03
N LEU A 64 -19.54 -55.50 -20.46
CA LEU A 64 -19.06 -54.66 -19.36
C LEU A 64 -19.26 -53.18 -19.71
N THR A 65 -19.77 -52.41 -18.76
CA THR A 65 -19.91 -50.95 -18.91
C THR A 65 -18.53 -50.31 -19.11
N LEU A 66 -18.48 -49.09 -19.65
CA LEU A 66 -17.20 -48.40 -19.82
C LEU A 66 -16.45 -48.23 -18.50
N GLU A 67 -17.17 -47.95 -17.41
CA GLU A 67 -16.64 -47.91 -16.05
C GLU A 67 -16.03 -49.25 -15.63
N GLN A 68 -16.78 -50.36 -15.78
CA GLN A 68 -16.27 -51.69 -15.49
C GLN A 68 -15.06 -52.07 -16.34
N LYS A 69 -14.97 -51.60 -17.59
CA LYS A 69 -13.80 -51.81 -18.46
C LYS A 69 -12.60 -51.00 -17.99
N CYS A 70 -12.80 -49.76 -17.58
CA CYS A 70 -11.76 -48.94 -16.96
C CYS A 70 -11.27 -49.58 -15.65
N ASP A 71 -12.17 -50.12 -14.83
CA ASP A 71 -11.82 -50.80 -13.58
C ASP A 71 -11.04 -52.11 -13.82
N VAL A 72 -11.42 -52.88 -14.84
CA VAL A 72 -10.63 -54.06 -15.26
C VAL A 72 -9.28 -53.62 -15.77
N ALA A 73 -9.21 -52.64 -16.69
CA ALA A 73 -7.93 -52.16 -17.23
C ALA A 73 -7.01 -51.59 -16.15
N GLN A 74 -7.56 -50.88 -15.16
CA GLN A 74 -6.80 -50.34 -14.03
C GLN A 74 -6.28 -51.47 -13.13
N ARG A 75 -7.11 -52.48 -12.82
CA ARG A 75 -6.66 -53.65 -12.05
C ARG A 75 -5.56 -54.44 -12.76
N GLU A 76 -5.73 -54.72 -14.05
CA GLU A 76 -4.69 -55.40 -14.85
C GLU A 76 -3.40 -54.57 -14.90
N LEU A 77 -3.51 -53.24 -14.97
CA LEU A 77 -2.36 -52.34 -14.94
C LEU A 77 -1.66 -52.38 -13.57
N ASP A 78 -2.41 -52.44 -12.48
CA ASP A 78 -1.83 -52.52 -11.13
C ASP A 78 -1.24 -53.92 -10.85
N GLU A 79 -1.90 -55.00 -11.28
CA GLU A 79 -1.37 -56.38 -11.20
C GLU A 79 -0.08 -56.54 -12.02
N THR A 80 -0.05 -56.03 -13.25
CA THR A 80 1.16 -56.07 -14.10
C THR A 80 2.31 -55.23 -13.52
N LYS A 81 2.01 -54.09 -12.87
CA LYS A 81 3.01 -53.32 -12.12
C LYS A 81 3.56 -54.12 -10.95
N GLU A 82 2.71 -54.77 -10.17
CA GLU A 82 3.15 -55.60 -9.04
C GLU A 82 4.03 -56.76 -9.51
N ASP A 83 3.64 -57.44 -10.58
CA ASP A 83 4.41 -58.56 -11.13
C ASP A 83 5.75 -58.10 -11.71
N LEU A 84 5.79 -56.92 -12.33
CA LEU A 84 7.02 -56.30 -12.80
C LEU A 84 7.96 -55.95 -11.63
N GLU A 85 7.45 -55.43 -10.52
CA GLU A 85 8.26 -55.17 -9.32
C GLU A 85 8.76 -56.47 -8.68
N LYS A 86 7.92 -57.50 -8.54
CA LYS A 86 8.35 -58.84 -8.06
C LYS A 86 9.44 -59.44 -8.95
N LEU A 87 9.30 -59.30 -10.27
CA LEU A 87 10.29 -59.78 -11.23
C LEU A 87 11.61 -59.00 -11.10
N LYS A 88 11.56 -57.67 -10.98
CA LYS A 88 12.75 -56.84 -10.72
C LYS A 88 13.44 -57.27 -9.44
N GLU A 89 12.73 -57.35 -8.32
CA GLU A 89 13.30 -57.74 -7.04
C GLU A 89 13.96 -59.13 -7.10
N SER A 90 13.29 -60.12 -7.71
CA SER A 90 13.85 -61.46 -7.85
C SER A 90 15.08 -61.48 -8.74
N SER A 91 15.06 -60.76 -9.87
CA SER A 91 16.20 -60.64 -10.77
C SER A 91 17.41 -59.96 -10.11
N GLU A 92 17.19 -58.89 -9.34
CA GLU A 92 18.24 -58.19 -8.61
C GLU A 92 18.84 -59.05 -7.51
N ARG A 93 18.01 -59.79 -6.76
CA ARG A 93 18.48 -60.77 -5.76
C ARG A 93 19.39 -61.81 -6.41
N VAL A 94 19.00 -62.35 -7.56
CA VAL A 94 19.79 -63.34 -8.31
C VAL A 94 21.11 -62.73 -8.80
N LEU A 95 21.08 -61.53 -9.40
CA LEU A 95 22.28 -60.83 -9.85
C LEU A 95 23.25 -60.54 -8.70
N ASN A 96 22.74 -60.10 -7.56
CA ASN A 96 23.55 -59.83 -6.37
C ASN A 96 24.19 -61.10 -5.82
N ASN A 97 23.47 -62.24 -5.82
CA ASN A 97 24.04 -63.52 -5.44
C ASN A 97 25.16 -63.97 -6.39
N TYR A 98 24.98 -63.82 -7.71
CA TYR A 98 26.03 -64.16 -8.67
C TYR A 98 27.26 -63.27 -8.52
N LYS A 99 27.07 -61.95 -8.31
CA LYS A 99 28.18 -61.03 -8.03
C LYS A 99 28.94 -61.44 -6.76
N ALA A 100 28.25 -61.71 -5.67
CA ALA A 100 28.87 -62.15 -4.42
C ALA A 100 29.66 -63.47 -4.60
N THR A 101 29.10 -64.41 -5.37
CA THR A 101 29.76 -65.69 -5.67
C THR A 101 31.04 -65.51 -6.50
N LEU A 102 31.00 -64.63 -7.50
CA LEU A 102 32.16 -64.30 -8.33
C LEU A 102 33.26 -63.63 -7.49
N GLU A 103 32.90 -62.63 -6.68
CA GLU A 103 33.86 -61.95 -5.78
C GLU A 103 34.49 -62.93 -4.79
N GLU A 104 33.69 -63.84 -4.22
CA GLU A 104 34.22 -64.89 -3.35
C GLU A 104 35.18 -65.83 -4.09
N ALA A 105 34.85 -66.24 -5.31
CA ALA A 105 35.70 -67.10 -6.13
C ALA A 105 37.03 -66.42 -6.47
N ASP A 106 37.01 -65.13 -6.81
CA ASP A 106 38.22 -64.34 -7.10
C ASP A 106 39.12 -64.22 -5.86
N ILE A 107 38.54 -63.94 -4.69
CA ILE A 107 39.29 -63.91 -3.42
C ILE A 107 39.91 -65.28 -3.15
N ARG A 108 39.13 -66.36 -3.25
CA ARG A 108 39.62 -67.73 -3.04
C ARG A 108 40.74 -68.09 -4.01
N LEU A 109 40.64 -67.72 -5.29
CA LEU A 109 41.67 -67.98 -6.29
C LEU A 109 42.99 -67.31 -5.91
N VAL A 110 42.95 -66.04 -5.51
CA VAL A 110 44.14 -65.30 -5.05
C VAL A 110 44.73 -65.94 -3.80
N GLU A 111 43.89 -66.30 -2.83
CA GLU A 111 44.33 -66.96 -1.59
C GLU A 111 45.00 -68.30 -1.85
N VAL A 112 44.44 -69.14 -2.73
CA VAL A 112 44.99 -70.46 -3.08
C VAL A 112 46.32 -70.32 -3.82
N LYS A 113 46.42 -69.40 -4.79
CA LYS A 113 47.69 -69.12 -5.49
C LYS A 113 48.78 -68.69 -4.50
N LYS A 114 48.44 -67.78 -3.59
CA LYS A 114 49.35 -67.33 -2.52
C LYS A 114 49.72 -68.48 -1.59
N ALA A 115 48.76 -69.31 -1.18
CA ALA A 115 48.98 -70.49 -0.35
C ALA A 115 49.96 -71.48 -0.99
N SER A 116 49.78 -71.76 -2.28
CA SER A 116 50.64 -72.68 -3.03
C SER A 116 52.07 -72.14 -3.08
N TYR A 117 52.24 -70.87 -3.43
CA TYR A 117 53.56 -70.24 -3.50
C TYR A 117 54.28 -70.21 -2.14
N GLU A 118 53.57 -69.84 -1.07
CA GLU A 118 54.11 -69.83 0.29
C GLU A 118 54.51 -71.23 0.75
N PHE A 119 53.67 -72.24 0.49
CA PHE A 119 54.00 -73.64 0.79
C PHE A 119 55.22 -74.12 0.03
N ASP A 120 55.30 -73.85 -1.28
CA ASP A 120 56.43 -74.25 -2.10
C ASP A 120 57.73 -73.60 -1.65
N ARG A 121 57.69 -72.32 -1.27
CA ARG A 121 58.84 -71.56 -0.77
C ARG A 121 59.28 -72.05 0.61
N ASP A 122 58.34 -72.15 1.56
CA ASP A 122 58.67 -72.31 2.98
C ASP A 122 58.82 -73.78 3.37
N VAL A 123 58.12 -74.68 2.68
CA VAL A 123 58.09 -76.12 2.95
C VAL A 123 58.80 -76.89 1.84
N ALA A 124 58.28 -76.87 0.60
CA ALA A 124 58.74 -77.79 -0.43
C ALA A 124 60.20 -77.57 -0.86
N LYS A 125 60.64 -76.32 -1.01
CA LYS A 125 62.03 -75.98 -1.35
C LYS A 125 63.00 -76.40 -0.25
N VAL A 126 62.65 -76.16 1.01
CA VAL A 126 63.50 -76.51 2.15
C VAL A 126 63.62 -78.03 2.33
N LEU A 127 62.55 -78.78 2.04
CA LEU A 127 62.57 -80.24 2.03
C LEU A 127 63.48 -80.81 0.93
N ARG A 128 63.56 -80.16 -0.24
CA ARG A 128 64.45 -80.56 -1.34
C ARG A 128 65.93 -80.31 -1.02
N GLU A 129 66.23 -79.22 -0.30
CA GLU A 129 67.60 -78.78 -0.02
C GLU A 129 68.24 -79.46 1.22
N LYS A 130 67.46 -79.84 2.23
CA LYS A 130 67.97 -80.45 3.48
C LYS A 130 67.40 -81.86 3.68
N ARG A 131 68.22 -82.89 3.42
CA ARG A 131 67.83 -84.31 3.48
C ARG A 131 67.84 -84.85 4.93
N GLY A 132 66.90 -84.41 5.76
CA GLY A 132 66.67 -84.91 7.12
C GLY A 132 65.19 -85.19 7.36
N VAL A 133 64.79 -86.47 7.43
CA VAL A 133 63.39 -86.93 7.43
C VAL A 133 62.58 -86.40 8.63
N MET A 134 63.20 -86.31 9.81
CA MET A 134 62.51 -85.88 11.04
C MET A 134 62.22 -84.36 11.07
N MET A 135 63.14 -83.54 10.55
CA MET A 135 62.96 -82.08 10.46
C MET A 135 61.93 -81.66 9.42
N GLY A 136 61.66 -82.52 8.42
CA GLY A 136 60.72 -82.23 7.35
C GLY A 136 59.25 -82.31 7.81
N ALA A 137 58.90 -83.34 8.57
CA ALA A 137 57.54 -83.53 9.07
C ALA A 137 57.15 -82.40 10.05
N GLU A 138 58.04 -82.02 10.97
CA GLU A 138 57.80 -80.93 11.91
C GLU A 138 57.53 -79.59 11.21
N LYS A 139 58.24 -79.31 10.11
CA LYS A 139 58.06 -78.07 9.35
C LYS A 139 56.71 -78.02 8.62
N VAL A 140 56.25 -79.14 8.09
CA VAL A 140 54.92 -79.27 7.48
C VAL A 140 53.82 -79.04 8.53
N ILE A 141 53.95 -79.67 9.71
CA ILE A 141 52.99 -79.50 10.82
C ILE A 141 52.92 -78.03 11.24
N ARG A 142 54.07 -77.39 11.48
CA ARG A 142 54.12 -75.97 11.87
C ARG A 142 53.47 -75.06 10.84
N TYR A 143 53.69 -75.31 9.54
CA TYR A 143 53.02 -74.56 8.48
C TYR A 143 51.50 -74.67 8.58
N PHE A 144 50.95 -75.89 8.75
CA PHE A 144 49.50 -76.07 8.87
C PHE A 144 48.95 -75.42 10.14
N GLU A 145 49.64 -75.52 11.28
CA GLU A 145 49.24 -74.86 12.52
C GLU A 145 49.19 -73.34 12.37
N ASP A 146 50.23 -72.72 11.81
CA ASP A 146 50.27 -71.27 11.60
C ASP A 146 49.19 -70.81 10.62
N ARG A 147 48.89 -71.61 9.58
CA ARG A 147 47.78 -71.34 8.64
C ARG A 147 46.41 -71.46 9.30
N MET A 148 46.21 -72.46 10.17
CA MET A 148 44.97 -72.60 10.94
C MET A 148 44.78 -71.40 11.87
N ARG A 149 45.80 -71.00 12.65
CA ARG A 149 45.74 -69.83 13.53
C ARG A 149 45.45 -68.53 12.77
N ALA A 150 46.03 -68.36 11.59
CA ALA A 150 45.77 -67.20 10.73
C ALA A 150 44.32 -67.19 10.20
N LYS A 151 43.77 -68.36 9.85
CA LYS A 151 42.36 -68.50 9.44
C LYS A 151 41.41 -68.23 10.60
N ASP A 152 41.70 -68.71 11.81
CA ASP A 152 40.90 -68.42 13.00
C ASP A 152 40.84 -66.90 13.30
N THR A 153 41.98 -66.22 13.18
CA THR A 153 42.06 -64.76 13.34
C THR A 153 41.23 -64.03 12.28
N LEU A 154 41.24 -64.51 11.03
CA LEU A 154 40.42 -63.95 9.96
C LEU A 154 38.93 -64.15 10.20
N VAL A 155 38.53 -65.34 10.68
CA VAL A 155 37.14 -65.65 11.03
C VAL A 155 36.62 -64.66 12.07
N GLU A 156 37.37 -64.42 13.16
CA GLU A 156 36.95 -63.48 14.19
C GLU A 156 36.86 -62.04 13.66
N LYS A 157 37.82 -61.63 12.82
CA LYS A 157 37.77 -60.32 12.15
C LYS A 157 36.55 -60.16 11.25
N LEU A 158 36.19 -61.19 10.48
CA LEU A 158 35.01 -61.18 9.62
C LEU A 158 33.71 -61.16 10.44
N ARG A 159 33.67 -61.89 11.55
CA ARG A 159 32.53 -61.88 12.50
C ARG A 159 32.27 -60.49 13.06
N LEU A 160 33.30 -59.80 13.54
CA LEU A 160 33.18 -58.44 14.07
C LEU A 160 32.72 -57.44 12.99
N LYS A 161 33.27 -57.55 11.77
CA LYS A 161 32.83 -56.72 10.64
C LYS A 161 31.38 -56.96 10.26
N ASN A 162 30.95 -58.23 10.23
CA ASN A 162 29.58 -58.59 9.93
C ASN A 162 28.60 -58.01 10.98
N ALA A 163 28.93 -58.11 12.26
CA ALA A 163 28.15 -57.48 13.34
C ALA A 163 28.07 -55.95 13.19
N ALA A 164 29.17 -55.28 12.86
CA ALA A 164 29.20 -53.83 12.63
C ALA A 164 28.32 -53.40 11.43
N LEU A 165 28.39 -54.14 10.32
CA LEU A 165 27.55 -53.89 9.14
C LEU A 165 26.07 -54.10 9.44
N HIS A 166 25.71 -55.09 10.27
CA HIS A 166 24.32 -55.26 10.72
C HIS A 166 23.81 -54.05 11.52
N VAL A 167 24.61 -53.48 12.40
CA VAL A 167 24.25 -52.26 13.15
C VAL A 167 24.08 -51.07 12.20
N GLN A 168 24.99 -50.89 11.24
CA GLN A 168 24.89 -49.82 10.25
C GLN A 168 23.66 -49.96 9.36
N LYS A 169 23.35 -51.17 8.90
CA LYS A 169 22.12 -51.48 8.15
C LYS A 169 20.88 -51.06 8.94
N ARG A 170 20.79 -51.45 10.22
CA ARG A 170 19.65 -51.06 11.09
C ARG A 170 19.53 -49.55 11.26
N LYS A 171 20.64 -48.84 11.44
CA LYS A 171 20.65 -47.37 11.53
C LYS A 171 20.13 -46.72 10.26
N LEU A 172 20.61 -47.15 9.09
CA LEU A 172 20.16 -46.62 7.80
C LEU A 172 18.68 -46.92 7.55
N GLN A 173 18.21 -48.12 7.88
CA GLN A 173 16.80 -48.47 7.80
C GLN A 173 15.92 -47.58 8.69
N LEU A 174 16.37 -47.26 9.91
CA LEU A 174 15.63 -46.33 10.79
C LEU A 174 15.59 -44.91 10.23
N GLN A 175 16.70 -44.41 9.67
CA GLN A 175 16.75 -43.10 9.03
C GLN A 175 15.84 -43.04 7.79
N LEU A 176 15.74 -44.13 7.03
CA LEU A 176 14.83 -44.23 5.90
C LEU A 176 13.38 -44.12 6.38
N ARG A 177 12.99 -44.91 7.39
CA ARG A 177 11.63 -44.84 7.96
C ARG A 177 11.27 -43.46 8.50
N GLN A 178 12.18 -42.80 9.23
CA GLN A 178 11.95 -41.43 9.71
C GLN A 178 11.73 -40.44 8.57
N LYS A 179 12.43 -40.62 7.44
CA LYS A 179 12.23 -39.77 6.25
C LYS A 179 10.93 -40.11 5.52
N GLU A 180 10.54 -41.37 5.48
CA GLU A 180 9.27 -41.82 4.91
C GLU A 180 8.09 -41.27 5.73
N GLU A 181 8.12 -41.39 7.06
CA GLU A 181 7.11 -40.82 7.98
C GLU A 181 7.05 -39.28 7.87
N MET A 182 8.19 -38.60 7.69
CA MET A 182 8.23 -37.14 7.45
C MET A 182 7.70 -36.76 6.05
N GLY A 183 7.88 -37.63 5.06
CA GLY A 183 7.31 -37.46 3.71
C GLY A 183 5.80 -37.72 3.66
N GLU A 184 5.32 -38.65 4.49
CA GLU A 184 3.88 -38.95 4.65
C GLU A 184 3.14 -37.82 5.40
N ALA A 185 3.84 -37.02 6.22
CA ALA A 185 3.27 -35.85 6.88
C ALA A 185 3.11 -34.63 5.96
N LEU A 186 3.69 -34.62 4.77
CA LEU A 186 3.69 -33.47 3.87
C LEU A 186 3.21 -33.91 2.48
N HIS A 187 1.89 -33.92 2.31
CA HIS A 187 1.30 -34.36 1.05
C HIS A 187 1.56 -33.31 -0.02
N GLU A 188 1.71 -33.75 -1.28
CA GLU A 188 1.78 -32.84 -2.43
C GLU A 188 0.58 -31.88 -2.47
N VAL A 189 -0.57 -32.34 -1.96
CA VAL A 189 -1.80 -31.54 -1.79
C VAL A 189 -1.58 -30.36 -0.84
N ASP A 190 -0.86 -30.53 0.27
CA ASP A 190 -0.60 -29.45 1.24
C ASP A 190 0.28 -28.36 0.61
N PHE A 191 1.27 -28.77 -0.20
CA PHE A 191 2.09 -27.83 -0.96
C PHE A 191 1.29 -27.07 -2.02
N GLN A 192 0.38 -27.76 -2.71
CA GLN A 192 -0.50 -27.12 -3.68
C GLN A 192 -1.47 -26.15 -2.98
N GLN A 193 -2.01 -26.53 -1.82
CA GLN A 193 -2.85 -25.65 -1.00
C GLN A 193 -2.09 -24.39 -0.57
N LEU A 194 -0.86 -24.52 -0.05
CA LEU A 194 -0.04 -23.38 0.34
C LEU A 194 0.25 -22.44 -0.84
N LYS A 195 0.47 -22.97 -2.04
CA LYS A 195 0.65 -22.16 -3.26
C LYS A 195 -0.63 -21.40 -3.61
N ILE A 196 -1.79 -22.05 -3.52
CA ILE A 196 -3.08 -21.42 -3.77
C ILE A 196 -3.34 -20.31 -2.74
N GLU A 197 -3.13 -20.58 -1.46
CA GLU A 197 -3.31 -19.59 -0.40
C GLU A 197 -2.38 -18.39 -0.59
N ASN A 198 -1.10 -18.63 -0.92
CA ASN A 198 -0.16 -17.55 -1.19
C ASN A 198 -0.60 -16.68 -2.36
N SER A 199 -1.05 -17.30 -3.47
CA SER A 199 -1.60 -16.59 -4.62
C SER A 199 -2.81 -15.73 -4.24
N GLN A 200 -3.74 -16.27 -3.45
CA GLN A 200 -4.92 -15.55 -2.98
C GLN A 200 -4.54 -14.37 -2.07
N TYR A 201 -3.54 -14.53 -1.20
CA TYR A 201 -3.07 -13.43 -0.35
C TYR A 201 -2.41 -12.32 -1.18
N LEU A 202 -1.63 -12.67 -2.21
CA LEU A 202 -1.04 -11.69 -3.12
C LEU A 202 -2.11 -10.88 -3.86
N GLU A 203 -3.12 -11.54 -4.42
CA GLU A 203 -4.25 -10.86 -5.09
C GLU A 203 -4.97 -9.91 -4.13
N ARG A 204 -5.26 -10.35 -2.89
CA ARG A 204 -5.87 -9.48 -1.88
C ARG A 204 -5.00 -8.29 -1.51
N ILE A 205 -3.67 -8.47 -1.43
CA ILE A 205 -2.74 -7.38 -1.16
C ILE A 205 -2.79 -6.37 -2.32
N ASP A 206 -2.79 -6.84 -3.56
CA ASP A 206 -2.84 -5.98 -4.74
C ASP A 206 -4.16 -5.21 -4.84
N GLU A 207 -5.30 -5.84 -4.56
CA GLU A 207 -6.59 -5.15 -4.46
C GLU A 207 -6.55 -4.02 -3.42
N ARG A 208 -6.04 -4.30 -2.21
CA ARG A 208 -5.95 -3.29 -1.15
C ARG A 208 -4.97 -2.17 -1.48
N ASN A 209 -3.89 -2.48 -2.20
CA ASN A 209 -2.95 -1.48 -2.69
C ASN A 209 -3.58 -0.56 -3.75
N GLN A 210 -4.41 -1.10 -4.64
CA GLN A 210 -5.16 -0.32 -5.63
C GLN A 210 -6.18 0.61 -4.94
N ASP A 211 -6.92 0.10 -3.96
CA ASP A 211 -7.86 0.91 -3.16
C ASP A 211 -7.13 2.04 -2.41
N LEU A 212 -5.99 1.73 -1.80
CA LEU A 212 -5.16 2.72 -1.12
C LEU A 212 -4.69 3.81 -2.08
N LEU A 213 -4.25 3.44 -3.28
CA LEU A 213 -3.84 4.40 -4.31
C LEU A 213 -5.01 5.30 -4.73
N ARG A 214 -6.19 4.72 -4.96
CA ARG A 214 -7.41 5.46 -5.29
C ARG A 214 -7.79 6.45 -4.20
N LEU A 215 -7.74 6.04 -2.94
CA LEU A 215 -8.02 6.91 -1.79
C LEU A 215 -7.00 8.03 -1.65
N LYS A 216 -5.71 7.77 -1.90
CA LYS A 216 -4.66 8.80 -1.91
C LYS A 216 -4.90 9.86 -2.99
N LEU A 217 -5.26 9.44 -4.20
CA LEU A 217 -5.60 10.35 -5.29
C LEU A 217 -6.84 11.20 -4.93
N LEU A 218 -7.87 10.57 -4.39
CA LEU A 218 -9.08 11.28 -3.93
C LEU A 218 -8.75 12.31 -2.84
N ALA A 219 -7.94 11.94 -1.84
CA ALA A 219 -7.50 12.83 -0.78
C ALA A 219 -6.66 14.01 -1.32
N GLY A 220 -5.80 13.76 -2.32
CA GLY A 220 -5.06 14.82 -3.01
C GLY A 220 -5.99 15.80 -3.73
N ASN A 221 -6.96 15.29 -4.48
CA ASN A 221 -7.94 16.11 -5.19
C ASN A 221 -8.82 16.92 -4.24
N THR A 222 -9.32 16.32 -3.16
CA THR A 222 -10.14 17.04 -2.16
C THR A 222 -9.32 18.12 -1.45
N LEU A 223 -8.03 17.87 -1.18
CA LEU A 223 -7.13 18.88 -0.62
C LEU A 223 -6.91 20.05 -1.59
N GLN A 224 -6.75 19.80 -2.88
CA GLN A 224 -6.66 20.86 -3.89
C GLN A 224 -7.93 21.72 -3.93
N VAL A 225 -9.09 21.07 -3.97
CA VAL A 225 -10.40 21.76 -3.94
C VAL A 225 -10.53 22.57 -2.65
N LEU A 226 -10.20 22.01 -1.50
CA LEU A 226 -10.24 22.71 -0.21
C LEU A 226 -9.34 23.95 -0.20
N ASN A 227 -8.11 23.83 -0.72
CA ASN A 227 -7.19 24.95 -0.82
C ASN A 227 -7.71 26.05 -1.76
N SER A 228 -8.40 25.68 -2.84
CA SER A 228 -9.04 26.64 -3.74
C SER A 228 -10.13 27.45 -3.01
N TYR A 229 -11.00 26.78 -2.24
CA TYR A 229 -12.04 27.43 -1.44
C TYR A 229 -11.45 28.27 -0.30
N LYS A 230 -10.37 27.82 0.34
CA LYS A 230 -9.65 28.59 1.36
C LYS A 230 -9.12 29.90 0.80
N LYS A 231 -8.50 29.87 -0.40
CA LYS A 231 -8.02 31.10 -1.08
C LYS A 231 -9.18 32.02 -1.44
N LYS A 232 -10.28 31.49 -1.98
CA LYS A 232 -11.47 32.29 -2.31
C LYS A 232 -12.06 32.95 -1.07
N LEU A 233 -12.19 32.20 0.03
CA LEU A 233 -12.67 32.73 1.31
C LEU A 233 -11.76 33.85 1.83
N GLN A 234 -10.43 33.67 1.78
CA GLN A 234 -9.48 34.70 2.19
C GLN A 234 -9.61 35.98 1.36
N SER A 235 -9.77 35.85 0.03
CA SER A 235 -10.00 36.99 -0.87
C SER A 235 -11.27 37.74 -0.49
N MET A 236 -12.41 37.05 -0.36
CA MET A 236 -13.69 37.67 0.02
C MET A 236 -13.64 38.30 1.42
N THR A 237 -12.90 37.68 2.36
CA THR A 237 -12.71 38.23 3.70
C THR A 237 -11.90 39.52 3.67
N CYS A 238 -10.87 39.59 2.83
CA CYS A 238 -10.07 40.80 2.64
C CYS A 238 -10.91 41.91 2.02
N GLU A 239 -11.66 41.61 0.96
CA GLU A 239 -12.58 42.55 0.31
C GLU A 239 -13.64 43.07 1.28
N SER A 240 -14.25 42.18 2.08
CA SER A 240 -15.22 42.58 3.11
C SER A 240 -14.62 43.53 4.15
N LYS A 241 -13.37 43.31 4.57
CA LYS A 241 -12.67 44.23 5.49
C LYS A 241 -12.40 45.58 4.84
N LEU A 242 -11.98 45.61 3.58
CA LEU A 242 -11.77 46.84 2.82
C LEU A 242 -13.08 47.63 2.70
N LEU A 243 -14.16 46.97 2.25
CA LEU A 243 -15.49 47.58 2.16
C LEU A 243 -15.99 48.09 3.51
N SER A 244 -15.73 47.37 4.61
CA SER A 244 -16.08 47.83 5.95
C SER A 244 -15.34 49.12 6.33
N SER A 245 -14.04 49.21 6.05
CA SER A 245 -13.23 50.43 6.28
C SER A 245 -13.71 51.60 5.41
N ASP A 246 -14.09 51.31 4.17
CA ASP A 246 -14.65 52.27 3.22
C ASP A 246 -15.99 52.81 3.70
N ILE A 247 -16.86 51.94 4.23
CA ILE A 247 -18.15 52.33 4.80
C ILE A 247 -17.95 53.21 6.03
N THR A 248 -17.00 52.88 6.93
CA THR A 248 -16.72 53.72 8.11
C THR A 248 -16.21 55.09 7.70
N SER A 249 -15.26 55.17 6.76
CA SER A 249 -14.75 56.44 6.26
C SER A 249 -15.84 57.29 5.59
N ARG A 250 -16.71 56.68 4.77
CA ARG A 250 -17.85 57.39 4.16
C ARG A 250 -18.85 57.88 5.21
N LYS A 251 -19.13 57.11 6.26
CA LYS A 251 -19.99 57.54 7.37
C LYS A 251 -19.41 58.74 8.13
N GLU A 252 -18.11 58.73 8.42
CA GLU A 252 -17.43 59.88 9.04
C GLU A 252 -17.51 61.13 8.16
N MET A 253 -17.36 60.98 6.85
CA MET A 253 -17.52 62.09 5.90
C MET A 253 -18.95 62.63 5.87
N LEU A 254 -19.95 61.73 5.89
CA LEU A 254 -21.36 62.14 5.96
C LEU A 254 -21.65 62.96 7.21
N VAL A 255 -21.16 62.55 8.38
CA VAL A 255 -21.34 63.33 9.63
C VAL A 255 -20.75 64.73 9.50
N LYS A 256 -19.55 64.88 8.93
CA LYS A 256 -18.94 66.20 8.70
C LYS A 256 -19.76 67.06 7.75
N ILE A 257 -20.28 66.49 6.66
CA ILE A 257 -21.14 67.21 5.72
C ILE A 257 -22.44 67.62 6.41
N GLU A 258 -23.05 66.76 7.22
CA GLU A 258 -24.25 67.09 8.00
C GLU A 258 -23.98 68.27 8.96
N GLU A 259 -22.86 68.26 9.68
CA GLU A 259 -22.42 69.37 10.52
C GLU A 259 -22.21 70.68 9.73
N GLU A 260 -21.51 70.61 8.58
CA GLU A 260 -21.30 71.76 7.69
C GLU A 260 -22.63 72.30 7.13
N THR A 261 -23.57 71.42 6.78
CA THR A 261 -24.89 71.84 6.28
C THR A 261 -25.71 72.54 7.36
N LEU A 262 -25.71 72.04 8.60
CA LEU A 262 -26.36 72.72 9.73
C LEU A 262 -25.76 74.10 9.97
N GLN A 263 -24.43 74.21 9.96
CA GLN A 263 -23.75 75.50 10.11
C GLN A 263 -24.13 76.48 8.99
N ALA A 264 -24.15 76.01 7.74
CA ALA A 264 -24.54 76.84 6.60
C ALA A 264 -26.00 77.28 6.69
N GLU A 265 -26.91 76.42 7.16
CA GLU A 265 -28.31 76.77 7.40
C GLU A 265 -28.47 77.83 8.50
N GLU A 266 -27.72 77.72 9.61
CA GLU A 266 -27.71 78.74 10.65
C GLU A 266 -27.21 80.09 10.14
N GLU A 267 -26.11 80.10 9.39
CA GLU A 267 -25.54 81.31 8.79
C GLU A 267 -26.50 81.93 7.78
N ARG A 268 -27.13 81.10 6.94
CA ARG A 268 -28.19 81.53 6.03
C ARG A 268 -29.34 82.17 6.80
N ALA A 269 -29.83 81.56 7.88
CA ALA A 269 -30.91 82.12 8.69
C ALA A 269 -30.53 83.48 9.32
N LYS A 270 -29.31 83.59 9.86
CA LYS A 270 -28.76 84.86 10.39
C LYS A 270 -28.71 85.93 9.28
N ALA A 271 -28.22 85.58 8.08
CA ALA A 271 -28.18 86.48 6.94
C ALA A 271 -29.59 86.88 6.45
N GLU A 272 -30.54 85.95 6.37
CA GLU A 272 -31.92 86.21 5.97
C GLU A 272 -32.63 87.15 6.96
N THR A 273 -32.45 86.96 8.27
CA THR A 273 -33.03 87.86 9.28
C THR A 273 -32.44 89.27 9.18
N LEU A 274 -31.12 89.39 8.96
CA LEU A 274 -30.47 90.69 8.73
C LEU A 274 -30.97 91.35 7.44
N ASN A 275 -31.03 90.61 6.33
CA ASN A 275 -31.52 91.11 5.06
C ASN A 275 -32.97 91.60 5.17
N ARG A 276 -33.82 90.87 5.89
CA ARG A 276 -35.21 91.28 6.18
C ARG A 276 -35.26 92.60 6.97
N LYS A 277 -34.42 92.76 7.99
CA LYS A 277 -34.32 94.02 8.75
C LYS A 277 -33.87 95.18 7.86
N LEU A 278 -32.83 95.00 7.06
CA LEU A 278 -32.31 96.01 6.15
C LEU A 278 -33.36 96.40 5.09
N ARG A 279 -34.08 95.44 4.51
CA ARG A 279 -35.18 95.71 3.58
C ARG A 279 -36.32 96.49 4.25
N GLY A 280 -36.65 96.16 5.50
CA GLY A 280 -37.61 96.94 6.30
C GLY A 280 -37.15 98.38 6.48
N GLN A 281 -35.91 98.58 6.92
CA GLN A 281 -35.30 99.91 7.03
C GLN A 281 -35.30 100.67 5.70
N LEU A 282 -35.03 99.99 4.58
CA LEU A 282 -35.05 100.59 3.25
C LEU A 282 -36.46 101.01 2.81
N ALA A 283 -37.48 100.23 3.18
CA ALA A 283 -38.88 100.56 2.89
C ALA A 283 -39.36 101.76 3.71
N ASP A 284 -38.94 101.85 4.98
CA ASP A 284 -39.22 102.96 5.89
C ASP A 284 -38.37 104.21 5.58
N PHE A 285 -37.26 104.04 4.87
CA PHE A 285 -36.40 105.14 4.47
C PHE A 285 -37.12 106.06 3.48
N ARG A 286 -37.45 107.26 3.95
CA ARG A 286 -37.97 108.35 3.14
C ARG A 286 -36.90 109.40 2.98
N VAL A 287 -36.52 109.69 1.74
CA VAL A 287 -35.66 110.85 1.42
C VAL A 287 -36.50 112.11 1.67
N PRO A 288 -36.10 113.00 2.60
CA PRO A 288 -36.82 114.25 2.82
C PRO A 288 -36.85 115.06 1.51
N HIS A 289 -38.01 115.64 1.17
CA HIS A 289 -38.12 116.47 -0.01
C HIS A 289 -37.08 117.60 0.05
N VAL A 290 -36.37 117.87 -1.05
CA VAL A 290 -35.18 118.76 -1.08
C VAL A 290 -35.42 120.09 -0.34
N LEU A 291 -36.59 120.70 -0.57
CA LEU A 291 -37.00 121.92 0.12
C LEU A 291 -37.16 121.77 1.64
N GLN A 292 -37.74 120.65 2.11
CA GLN A 292 -37.88 120.36 3.55
C GLN A 292 -36.51 120.12 4.21
N TYR A 293 -35.58 119.48 3.51
CA TYR A 293 -34.21 119.32 4.01
C TYR A 293 -33.49 120.67 4.12
N ILE A 294 -33.60 121.54 3.12
CA ILE A 294 -32.99 122.87 3.13
C ILE A 294 -33.57 123.72 4.27
N THR A 295 -34.88 123.73 4.46
CA THR A 295 -35.51 124.50 5.55
C THR A 295 -35.15 123.94 6.93
N ALA A 296 -35.13 122.61 7.09
CA ALA A 296 -34.72 121.97 8.33
C ALA A 296 -33.21 122.19 8.64
N LYS A 297 -32.35 122.22 7.61
CA LYS A 297 -30.91 122.50 7.80
C LYS A 297 -30.67 123.97 8.13
N ALA A 298 -31.42 124.88 7.51
CA ALA A 298 -31.39 126.30 7.82
C ALA A 298 -31.89 126.56 9.26
N SER A 299 -32.99 125.94 9.67
CA SER A 299 -33.49 126.07 11.05
C SER A 299 -32.55 125.44 12.07
N HIS A 300 -31.91 124.31 11.75
CA HIS A 300 -30.87 123.71 12.59
C HIS A 300 -29.68 124.65 12.77
N SER A 301 -29.19 125.28 11.69
CA SER A 301 -28.10 126.28 11.77
C SER A 301 -28.50 127.51 12.59
N GLN A 302 -29.74 127.98 12.46
CA GLN A 302 -30.28 129.07 13.28
C GLN A 302 -30.39 128.68 14.76
N LEU A 303 -30.86 127.46 15.04
CA LEU A 303 -30.92 126.91 16.40
C LEU A 303 -29.53 126.77 16.99
N GLU A 304 -28.55 126.22 16.26
CA GLU A 304 -27.14 126.17 16.69
C GLU A 304 -26.60 127.57 17.01
N GLN A 305 -26.87 128.57 16.17
CA GLN A 305 -26.47 129.96 16.45
C GLN A 305 -27.15 130.52 17.70
N SER A 306 -28.43 130.22 17.91
CA SER A 306 -29.17 130.63 19.10
C SER A 306 -28.68 129.93 20.36
N VAL A 307 -28.36 128.64 20.30
CA VAL A 307 -27.71 127.89 21.40
C VAL A 307 -26.38 128.54 21.73
N ARG A 308 -25.51 128.80 20.75
CA ARG A 308 -24.25 129.53 20.96
C ARG A 308 -24.44 130.94 21.50
N ALA A 309 -25.53 131.61 21.17
CA ALA A 309 -25.86 132.94 21.70
C ALA A 309 -26.36 132.86 23.15
N TRP A 310 -27.16 131.85 23.48
CA TRP A 310 -27.62 131.57 24.84
C TRP A 310 -26.49 131.08 25.74
N GLU A 311 -25.61 130.21 25.25
CA GLU A 311 -24.36 129.83 25.93
C GLU A 311 -23.54 131.07 26.29
N ARG A 312 -23.35 131.99 25.33
CA ARG A 312 -22.69 133.29 25.61
C ARG A 312 -23.45 134.15 26.61
N LYS A 313 -24.79 134.20 26.58
CA LYS A 313 -25.60 134.95 27.57
C LYS A 313 -25.53 134.34 28.97
N VAL A 314 -25.52 133.01 29.08
CA VAL A 314 -25.32 132.28 30.33
C VAL A 314 -23.94 132.59 30.86
N GLU A 315 -22.90 132.53 30.02
CA GLU A 315 -21.54 132.87 30.40
C GLU A 315 -21.42 134.32 30.90
N ILE A 316 -22.03 135.30 30.21
CA ILE A 316 -22.10 136.69 30.67
C ILE A 316 -22.85 136.82 32.01
N SER A 317 -23.96 136.10 32.18
CA SER A 317 -24.77 136.12 33.40
C SER A 317 -24.05 135.44 34.57
N GLU A 318 -23.32 134.36 34.33
CA GLU A 318 -22.45 133.71 35.30
C GLU A 318 -21.28 134.61 35.69
N MET A 319 -20.69 135.33 34.74
CA MET A 319 -19.64 136.32 35.00
C MET A 319 -20.18 137.52 35.79
N ALA A 320 -21.39 137.99 35.48
CA ALA A 320 -22.08 139.04 36.24
C ALA A 320 -22.45 138.56 37.64
N LEU A 321 -22.97 137.34 37.81
CA LEU A 321 -23.24 136.72 39.10
C LEU A 321 -21.95 136.61 39.92
N LYS A 322 -20.87 136.05 39.34
CA LYS A 322 -19.54 135.98 40.00
C LYS A 322 -19.05 137.37 40.43
N THR A 323 -19.29 138.40 39.63
CA THR A 323 -18.93 139.78 39.97
C THR A 323 -19.80 140.33 41.11
N HIS A 324 -21.12 140.15 41.03
CA HIS A 324 -22.06 140.54 42.08
C HIS A 324 -21.80 139.82 43.40
N THR A 325 -21.52 138.52 43.39
CA THR A 325 -21.13 137.74 44.57
C THR A 325 -19.81 138.24 45.15
N LYS A 326 -18.83 138.60 44.31
CA LYS A 326 -17.57 139.22 44.77
C LYS A 326 -17.82 140.61 45.42
N THR A 327 -18.63 141.46 44.81
CA THR A 327 -19.00 142.76 45.42
C THR A 327 -19.86 142.60 46.67
N TRP A 328 -20.78 141.64 46.71
CA TRP A 328 -21.61 141.32 47.88
C TRP A 328 -20.76 140.79 49.03
N ASN A 329 -19.81 139.90 48.76
CA ASN A 329 -18.87 139.41 49.77
C ASN A 329 -17.98 140.55 50.30
N LYS A 330 -17.51 141.46 49.43
CA LYS A 330 -16.77 142.66 49.85
C LYS A 330 -17.62 143.64 50.68
N LEU A 331 -18.90 143.82 50.35
CA LEU A 331 -19.84 144.62 51.14
C LEU A 331 -20.19 143.95 52.48
N LYS A 332 -20.29 142.62 52.49
CA LYS A 332 -20.51 141.81 53.70
C LYS A 332 -19.28 141.81 54.63
N GLU A 333 -18.07 141.89 54.08
CA GLU A 333 -16.83 142.06 54.85
C GLU A 333 -16.64 143.51 55.37
N ALA A 334 -17.25 144.51 54.72
CA ALA A 334 -17.19 145.92 55.14
C ALA A 334 -18.31 146.33 56.13
N ALA A 335 -19.46 145.65 56.10
CA ALA A 335 -20.55 145.84 57.06
C ALA A 335 -20.50 144.75 58.13
N GLY A 336 -19.88 145.05 59.27
CA GLY A 336 -19.73 144.10 60.38
C GLY A 336 -21.04 143.44 60.81
N ALA A 337 -21.26 142.21 60.35
CA ALA A 337 -22.21 141.24 60.89
C ALA A 337 -21.58 139.85 60.77
N GLY A 338 -21.27 139.21 61.92
CA GLY A 338 -21.16 137.75 61.95
C GLY A 338 -22.55 137.10 61.80
N PRO A 339 -22.70 135.78 61.96
CA PRO A 339 -21.80 134.66 61.67
C PRO A 339 -22.54 133.56 60.84
N VAL A 340 -22.00 132.34 60.82
CA VAL A 340 -22.70 131.03 60.67
C VAL A 340 -22.87 130.43 59.26
N THR A 341 -22.04 129.40 59.05
CA THR A 341 -22.20 128.11 58.36
C THR A 341 -23.48 127.80 57.57
N ALA A 342 -23.31 127.16 56.41
CA ALA A 342 -23.89 125.83 56.14
C ALA A 342 -23.31 125.20 54.85
N ARG A 343 -22.80 123.97 55.02
CA ARG A 343 -22.84 122.78 54.15
C ARG A 343 -22.73 122.90 52.63
#